data_AF-A0A7V5KZZ2-F1
#
_entry.id   AF-A0A7V5KZZ2-F1
#
_cell.length_a   1.000
_cell.length_b   1.000
_cell.length_c   1.000
_cell.angle_alpha   90.00
_cell.angle_beta   90.00
_cell.angle_gamma   90.00
#
_symmetry.space_group_name_H-M   'P 1'
#
loop_
_entity.id
_entity.type
_entity.pdbx_description
1 polymer ?
#
loop_
_entity_poly.entity_id
_entity_poly.type
_entity_poly.pdbx_seq_one_letter_code
_entity_poly.pdbx_strand_id
1 'polypeptide(L)'
;MKIQKTVLIITDGIGCKPDSSCNAFKDAVKPTYDKLLTDVPKTLIATHGLSAGLPEGQMGNSEVGHMTIGAGRVLYQDLVKVSLAIEDGSIAKNEALNETLEKSNRVHIIGLLSD
;
A
#
# COMPACT_ATOMS: atom_id res chain seq x y z
N MET A 1 7.22 -33.46 -19.75
CA MET A 1 6.57 -32.24 -20.26
C MET A 1 7.50 -31.05 -20.03
N LYS A 2 7.64 -30.16 -21.01
CA LYS A 2 8.38 -28.90 -20.84
C LYS A 2 7.47 -27.92 -20.10
N ILE A 3 7.85 -27.51 -18.89
CA ILE A 3 7.08 -26.55 -18.10
C ILE A 3 7.25 -25.16 -18.72
N GLN A 4 6.15 -24.51 -19.09
CA GLN A 4 6.15 -23.09 -19.42
C GLN A 4 6.28 -22.30 -18.11
N LYS A 5 7.38 -21.58 -17.94
CA LYS A 5 7.62 -20.78 -16.73
C LYS A 5 6.95 -19.42 -16.87
N THR A 6 6.31 -18.98 -15.79
CA THR A 6 5.81 -17.62 -15.62
C THR A 6 6.59 -16.97 -14.49
N VAL A 7 7.06 -15.73 -14.69
CA VAL A 7 7.86 -14.99 -13.72
C VAL A 7 7.24 -13.62 -13.50
N LEU A 8 7.02 -13.28 -12.23
CA LEU A 8 6.71 -11.91 -11.81
C LEU A 8 8.01 -11.22 -11.40
N ILE A 9 8.31 -10.07 -12.01
CA ILE A 9 9.47 -9.25 -11.69
C ILE A 9 8.97 -7.95 -11.07
N ILE A 10 9.32 -7.71 -9.81
CA ILE A 10 9.02 -6.48 -9.09
C ILE A 10 10.30 -5.66 -9.02
N THR A 11 10.29 -4.46 -9.59
CA THR A 11 11.42 -3.52 -9.43
C THR A 11 10.98 -2.42 -8.49
N ASP A 12 11.43 -2.54 -7.24
CA ASP A 12 10.96 -1.71 -6.14
C ASP A 12 11.29 -0.22 -6.39
N GLY A 13 10.35 0.66 -6.02
CA GLY A 13 10.50 2.11 -6.15
C GLY A 13 10.41 2.69 -7.58
N ILE A 14 10.08 1.91 -8.61
CA ILE A 14 9.88 2.44 -9.98
C ILE A 14 8.40 2.76 -10.24
N GLY A 15 8.09 4.04 -10.40
CA GLY A 15 6.77 4.54 -10.78
C GLY A 15 6.75 5.22 -12.15
N CYS A 16 5.54 5.53 -12.63
CA CYS A 16 5.34 6.36 -13.82
C CYS A 16 5.03 7.80 -13.39
N LYS A 17 5.99 8.71 -13.62
CA LYS A 17 5.84 10.14 -13.38
C LYS A 17 5.80 10.86 -14.73
N PRO A 18 4.80 11.73 -15.01
CA PRO A 18 4.79 12.57 -16.19
C PRO A 18 6.07 13.42 -16.31
N ASP A 19 6.31 13.94 -17.51
CA ASP A 19 7.47 14.76 -17.82
C ASP A 19 7.67 15.88 -16.79
N SER A 20 8.73 15.72 -16.00
CA SER A 20 9.04 16.55 -14.85
C SER A 20 10.53 16.48 -14.56
N SER A 21 11.04 17.50 -13.86
CA SER A 21 12.40 17.49 -13.35
C SER A 21 12.61 16.37 -12.32
N CYS A 22 13.87 15.97 -12.14
CA CYS A 22 14.32 14.99 -11.15
C CYS A 22 13.62 13.61 -11.33
N ASN A 23 13.67 13.04 -12.54
CA ASN A 23 13.12 11.73 -12.84
C ASN A 23 14.25 10.76 -13.25
N ALA A 24 14.86 10.14 -12.24
CA ALA A 24 15.98 9.22 -12.45
C ALA A 24 15.63 8.02 -13.35
N PHE A 25 14.39 7.52 -13.29
CA PHE A 25 13.99 6.43 -14.18
C PHE A 25 13.96 6.90 -15.64
N LYS A 26 13.39 8.07 -15.93
CA LYS A 26 13.40 8.64 -17.29
C LYS A 26 14.82 8.87 -17.80
N ASP A 27 15.68 9.43 -16.96
CA ASP A 27 17.04 9.86 -17.35
C ASP A 27 18.04 8.71 -17.46
N ALA A 28 17.72 7.53 -16.93
CA ALA A 28 18.58 6.35 -17.00
C ALA A 28 18.64 5.72 -18.41
N VAL A 29 19.81 5.17 -18.77
CA VAL A 29 19.98 4.28 -19.93
C VAL A 29 19.48 2.88 -19.56
N LYS A 30 18.37 2.45 -20.18
CA LYS A 30 17.62 1.25 -19.76
C LYS A 30 17.06 0.47 -20.96
N PRO A 31 17.93 -0.04 -21.87
CA PRO A 31 17.53 -0.59 -23.16
C PRO A 31 16.53 -1.76 -23.07
N THR A 32 16.62 -2.58 -22.02
CA THR A 32 15.64 -3.66 -21.78
C THR A 32 14.26 -3.11 -21.43
N TYR A 33 14.19 -2.11 -20.55
CA TYR A 33 12.92 -1.45 -20.22
C TYR A 33 12.35 -0.72 -21.43
N ASP A 34 13.17 0.02 -22.16
CA ASP A 34 12.75 0.77 -23.35
C ASP A 34 12.14 -0.16 -24.41
N LYS A 35 12.78 -1.32 -24.65
CA LYS A 35 12.25 -2.36 -25.53
C LYS A 35 10.93 -2.94 -25.02
N LEU A 36 10.87 -3.37 -23.76
CA LEU A 36 9.67 -3.96 -23.18
C LEU A 36 8.50 -2.98 -23.22
N LEU A 37 8.72 -1.73 -22.81
CA LEU A 37 7.71 -0.69 -22.83
C LEU A 37 7.28 -0.29 -24.25
N THR A 38 8.05 -0.60 -25.30
CA THR A 38 7.64 -0.34 -26.69
C THR A 38 6.89 -1.54 -27.29
N ASP A 39 7.42 -2.75 -27.10
CA ASP A 39 7.07 -3.91 -27.92
C ASP A 39 6.05 -4.85 -27.27
N VAL A 40 5.74 -4.71 -25.98
CA VAL A 40 4.83 -5.62 -25.25
C VAL A 40 3.57 -4.93 -24.74
N PRO A 41 2.45 -5.66 -24.54
CA PRO A 41 1.28 -5.12 -23.87
C PRO A 41 1.63 -4.57 -22.49
N LYS A 42 1.18 -3.36 -22.20
CA LYS A 42 1.47 -2.64 -20.96
C LYS A 42 0.26 -1.84 -20.50
N THR A 43 0.17 -1.64 -19.19
CA THR A 43 -0.79 -0.75 -18.55
C THR A 43 -0.17 -0.16 -17.29
N LEU A 44 -0.81 0.87 -16.74
CA LEU A 44 -0.49 1.40 -15.41
C LEU A 44 -1.51 0.87 -14.40
N ILE A 45 -1.06 0.69 -13.16
CA ILE A 45 -1.89 0.30 -12.02
C ILE A 45 -1.67 1.28 -10.87
N ALA A 46 -2.70 1.48 -10.05
CA ALA A 46 -2.60 2.31 -8.86
C ALA A 46 -1.99 1.49 -7.71
N THR A 47 -0.93 2.01 -7.09
CA THR A 47 -0.14 1.35 -6.03
C THR A 47 -0.13 2.14 -4.72
N HIS A 48 -1.09 3.04 -4.53
CA HIS A 48 -1.15 3.98 -3.41
C HIS A 48 -2.60 4.16 -2.94
N GLY A 49 -2.77 4.74 -1.77
CA GLY A 49 -4.06 4.99 -1.15
C GLY A 49 -4.98 3.76 -1.11
N LEU A 50 -6.28 3.99 -1.30
CA LEU A 50 -7.30 2.95 -1.14
C LEU A 50 -7.09 1.76 -2.09
N SER A 51 -6.48 1.95 -3.26
CA SER A 51 -6.22 0.85 -4.19
C SER A 51 -5.17 -0.14 -3.68
N ALA A 52 -4.37 0.26 -2.70
CA ALA A 52 -3.40 -0.58 -2.00
C ALA A 52 -3.82 -0.90 -0.55
N GLY A 53 -4.99 -0.45 -0.11
CA GLY A 53 -5.46 -0.64 1.27
C GLY A 53 -4.82 0.33 2.27
N LEU A 54 -4.40 1.50 1.79
CA LEU A 54 -3.91 2.65 2.55
C LEU A 54 -4.96 3.77 2.59
N PRO A 55 -4.88 4.72 3.53
CA PRO A 55 -5.69 5.93 3.55
C PRO A 55 -5.63 6.68 2.22
N GLU A 56 -6.70 7.40 1.86
CA GLU A 56 -6.74 8.20 0.64
C GLU A 56 -5.54 9.17 0.55
N GLY A 57 -4.90 9.23 -0.62
CA GLY A 57 -3.72 10.07 -0.86
C GLY A 57 -2.40 9.56 -0.28
N GLN A 58 -2.40 8.53 0.57
CA GLN A 58 -1.16 8.01 1.15
C GLN A 58 -0.32 7.26 0.11
N MET A 59 0.98 7.57 0.06
CA MET A 59 1.94 6.88 -0.79
C MET A 59 2.05 5.39 -0.42
N GLY A 60 2.18 4.54 -1.45
CA GLY A 60 2.48 3.12 -1.28
C GLY A 60 3.87 2.84 -0.69
N ASN A 61 4.05 1.64 -0.16
CA ASN A 61 5.34 1.15 0.32
C ASN A 61 5.53 -0.33 -0.03
N SER A 62 6.74 -0.84 0.19
CA SER A 62 7.11 -2.21 -0.18
C SER A 62 6.24 -3.26 0.54
N GLU A 63 5.98 -3.11 1.83
CA GLU A 63 5.21 -4.09 2.62
C GLU A 63 3.78 -4.23 2.07
N VAL A 64 3.07 -3.11 1.98
CA VAL A 64 1.68 -3.09 1.52
C VAL A 64 1.58 -3.52 0.04
N GLY A 65 2.54 -3.10 -0.78
CA GLY A 65 2.61 -3.48 -2.19
C GLY A 65 2.76 -4.99 -2.37
N HIS A 66 3.74 -5.61 -1.70
CA HIS A 66 3.98 -7.05 -1.80
C HIS A 66 2.82 -7.86 -1.25
N MET A 67 2.22 -7.44 -0.13
CA MET A 67 1.05 -8.11 0.44
C MET A 67 -0.15 -8.06 -0.52
N THR A 68 -0.44 -6.89 -1.11
CA THR A 68 -1.56 -6.72 -2.05
C THR A 68 -1.37 -7.59 -3.30
N ILE A 69 -0.15 -7.59 -3.87
CA ILE A 69 0.20 -8.43 -5.03
C ILE A 69 0.04 -9.90 -4.69
N GLY A 70 0.60 -10.35 -3.57
CA GLY A 70 0.54 -11.75 -3.15
C GLY A 70 -0.86 -12.22 -2.78
N ALA A 71 -1.70 -11.34 -2.23
CA ALA A 71 -3.06 -11.65 -1.83
C ALA A 71 -4.06 -11.61 -2.99
N GLY A 72 -3.75 -10.91 -4.09
CA GLY A 72 -4.67 -10.73 -5.21
C GLY A 72 -5.93 -9.91 -4.86
N ARG A 73 -5.88 -9.14 -3.77
CA ARG A 73 -6.97 -8.26 -3.28
C ARG A 73 -6.41 -7.14 -2.41
N VAL A 74 -7.20 -6.08 -2.26
CA VAL A 74 -6.91 -4.98 -1.34
C VAL A 74 -6.94 -5.49 0.10
N LEU A 75 -5.86 -5.25 0.85
CA LEU A 75 -5.77 -5.55 2.27
C LEU A 75 -5.69 -4.24 3.05
N TYR A 76 -6.78 -3.90 3.75
CA TYR A 76 -6.76 -2.75 4.64
C TYR A 76 -5.73 -2.95 5.74
N GLN A 77 -4.79 -2.02 5.81
CA GLN A 77 -3.83 -1.96 6.90
C GLN A 77 -4.51 -1.58 8.20
N ASP A 78 -3.90 -1.91 9.33
CA ASP A 78 -4.51 -1.63 10.64
C ASP A 78 -4.77 -0.13 10.84
N LEU A 79 -3.92 0.75 10.31
CA LEU A 79 -4.19 2.19 10.27
C LEU A 79 -5.53 2.51 9.60
N VAL A 80 -5.80 1.95 8.40
CA VAL A 80 -7.06 2.17 7.69
C VAL A 80 -8.23 1.56 8.45
N LYS A 81 -8.08 0.36 9.01
CA LYS A 81 -9.13 -0.27 9.82
C LYS A 81 -9.50 0.59 11.02
N VAL A 82 -8.49 1.12 11.74
CA VAL A 82 -8.71 1.99 12.90
C VAL A 82 -9.34 3.32 12.46
N SER A 83 -8.88 3.94 11.38
CA SER A 83 -9.47 5.18 10.84
C SER A 83 -10.93 4.98 10.43
N LEU A 84 -11.24 3.90 9.68
CA LEU A 84 -12.61 3.56 9.29
C LEU A 84 -13.49 3.30 10.51
N ALA A 85 -12.97 2.58 11.52
CA ALA A 85 -13.71 2.30 12.74
C ALA A 85 -14.01 3.56 13.58
N ILE A 86 -13.14 4.57 13.51
CA ILE A 86 -13.38 5.88 14.11
C ILE A 86 -14.44 6.64 13.30
N GLU A 87 -14.33 6.64 11.97
CA GLU A 87 -15.24 7.36 11.07
C GLU A 87 -16.67 6.80 11.12
N ASP A 88 -16.83 5.48 11.11
CA ASP A 88 -18.14 4.82 11.14
C ASP A 88 -18.68 4.59 12.57
N GLY A 89 -17.91 4.98 13.59
CA GLY A 89 -18.25 4.83 15.00
C GLY A 89 -18.22 3.39 15.53
N SER A 90 -17.81 2.41 14.74
CA SER A 90 -17.70 1.01 15.16
C SER A 90 -16.62 0.78 16.22
N ILE A 91 -15.66 1.69 16.36
CA ILE A 91 -14.64 1.65 17.43
C ILE A 91 -15.26 1.60 18.83
N ALA A 92 -16.43 2.22 19.03
CA ALA A 92 -17.15 2.20 20.31
C ALA A 92 -17.72 0.81 20.68
N LYS A 93 -17.81 -0.10 19.70
CA LYS A 93 -18.24 -1.49 19.90
C LYS A 93 -17.07 -2.45 20.13
N ASN A 94 -15.83 -1.95 20.18
CA ASN A 94 -14.66 -2.80 20.38
C ASN A 94 -14.67 -3.40 21.79
N GLU A 95 -14.88 -4.71 21.88
CA GLU A 95 -14.98 -5.44 23.14
C GLU A 95 -13.72 -5.29 24.00
N ALA A 96 -12.54 -5.42 23.41
CA ALA A 96 -11.28 -5.29 24.15
C ALA A 96 -11.09 -3.88 24.75
N LEU A 97 -11.47 -2.83 24.00
CA LEU A 97 -11.43 -1.45 24.47
C LEU A 97 -12.43 -1.26 25.63
N ASN A 98 -13.68 -1.70 25.45
CA ASN A 98 -14.75 -1.54 26.44
C ASN A 98 -14.43 -2.29 27.74
N GLU A 99 -13.99 -3.55 27.64
CA GLU A 99 -13.59 -4.33 28.81
C GLU A 99 -12.43 -3.69 29.57
N THR A 100 -11.47 -3.09 28.86
CA THR A 100 -10.34 -2.41 29.48
C THR A 100 -10.78 -1.14 30.20
N LEU A 101 -11.66 -0.35 29.58
CA LEU A 101 -12.19 0.88 30.15
C LEU A 101 -13.06 0.62 31.39
N GLU A 102 -13.94 -0.38 31.35
CA GLU A 102 -14.82 -0.74 32.47
C GLU A 102 -14.06 -1.17 33.73
N LYS A 103 -12.92 -1.85 33.56
CA LYS A 103 -12.10 -2.35 34.68
C LYS A 103 -11.12 -1.31 35.22
N SER A 104 -11.03 -0.13 34.60
CA SER A 104 -9.98 0.86 34.87
C SER A 104 -10.50 2.11 35.57
N ASN A 105 -9.99 2.41 36.77
CA ASN A 105 -10.27 3.67 37.47
C ASN A 105 -9.50 4.87 36.87
N ARG A 106 -8.40 4.61 36.15
CA ARG A 106 -7.56 5.61 35.48
C ARG A 106 -7.00 5.02 34.20
N VAL A 107 -7.08 5.77 33.11
CA VAL A 107 -6.58 5.36 31.78
C VAL A 107 -5.40 6.23 31.39
N HIS A 108 -4.31 5.60 30.95
CA HIS A 108 -3.15 6.27 30.38
C HIS A 108 -3.06 5.91 28.89
N ILE A 109 -3.05 6.93 28.03
CA ILE A 109 -2.91 6.76 26.58
C ILE A 109 -1.50 7.20 26.22
N ILE A 110 -0.77 6.33 25.53
CA ILE A 110 0.60 6.56 25.08
C ILE A 110 0.65 6.25 23.60
N GLY A 111 1.27 7.13 22.82
CA GLY A 111 1.44 6.96 21.39
C GLY A 111 2.48 7.94 20.85
N LEU A 112 2.96 7.66 19.64
CA LEU A 112 3.72 8.65 18.87
C LEU A 112 2.75 9.78 18.49
N LEU A 113 3.06 11.01 18.90
CA LEU A 113 2.21 12.17 18.65
C LEU A 113 2.73 12.96 17.45
N SER A 114 2.34 12.51 16.26
CA SER A 114 2.54 13.17 14.97
C SER A 114 1.39 12.83 14.03
N ASP A 115 1.26 13.57 12.93
CA ASP A 115 0.45 13.19 11.77
C ASP A 115 1.18 12.18 10.87
#